data_AF-A0A662XY70-F1
#
_entry.id   AF-A0A662XY70-F1
#
_cell.length_a   1.000
_cell.length_b   1.000
_cell.length_c   1.000
_cell.angle_alpha   90.00
_cell.angle_beta   90.00
_cell.angle_gamma   90.00
#
_symmetry.space_group_name_H-M   'P 1'
#
loop_
_entity.id
_entity.type
_entity.pdbx_description
1 polymer ?
#
loop_
_entity_poly.entity_id
_entity_poly.type
_entity_poly.pdbx_seq_one_letter_code
_entity_poly.pdbx_strand_id
1 'polypeptide(L)'
;MEGLVYNLSFPLRSIELAASFSNLHKACEEVKGSRLLKILLGMVLKLGNTLNGSGEENEIRGFTVDSLLRLGHTKAVNQKTTVLHYLVRLVKKNHPQVLDFQDELRSVPLAARESFETIDEDFKKLQKGLASLSNELALLEKQQATEDPDVEVTAKSMQAAVFEIDRQMKTLADGIATAREEVSSVFDYFGEDPARNPTEFFTTLASFCTVRLFLMRFAVAS
;
A
#
# COMPACT_ATOMS: atom_id res chain seq x y z
N MET A 1 8.38 -29.92 19.58
CA MET A 1 7.78 -28.72 20.22
C MET A 1 7.72 -27.55 19.26
N GLU A 2 8.61 -27.44 18.27
CA GLU A 2 8.62 -26.34 17.29
C GLU A 2 7.37 -26.34 16.39
N GLY A 3 6.89 -27.51 15.93
CA GLY A 3 5.66 -27.60 15.13
C GLY A 3 4.38 -27.11 15.82
N LEU A 4 4.22 -27.38 17.13
CA LEU A 4 3.08 -26.89 17.92
C LEU A 4 3.11 -25.36 18.07
N VAL A 5 4.28 -24.78 18.32
CA VAL A 5 4.45 -23.33 18.42
C VAL A 5 4.17 -22.65 17.08
N TYR A 6 4.62 -23.26 15.97
CA TYR A 6 4.29 -22.77 14.64
C TYR A 6 2.78 -22.81 14.38
N ASN A 7 2.13 -23.95 14.63
CA ASN A 7 0.69 -24.11 14.41
C ASN A 7 -0.14 -23.09 15.23
N LEU A 8 0.25 -22.81 16.47
CA LEU A 8 -0.41 -21.81 17.32
C LEU A 8 -0.18 -20.36 16.86
N SER A 9 0.98 -20.06 16.25
CA SER A 9 1.33 -18.69 15.82
C SER A 9 0.93 -18.39 14.37
N PHE A 10 0.71 -19.41 13.54
CA PHE A 10 0.38 -19.28 12.13
C PHE A 10 -0.88 -18.44 11.85
N PRO A 11 -2.02 -18.61 12.56
CA PRO A 11 -3.23 -17.84 12.29
C PRO A 11 -3.03 -16.32 12.47
N LEU A 12 -2.30 -15.92 13.51
CA LEU A 12 -2.04 -14.49 13.75
C LEU A 12 -1.13 -13.92 12.65
N ARG A 13 -0.01 -14.61 12.35
CA ARG A 13 0.96 -14.14 11.36
C ARG A 13 0.38 -14.11 9.94
N SER A 14 -0.48 -15.06 9.60
CA SER A 14 -1.16 -15.08 8.30
C SER A 14 -2.15 -13.91 8.15
N ILE A 15 -2.89 -13.57 9.21
CA ILE A 15 -3.77 -12.39 9.24
C ILE A 15 -2.97 -11.09 9.11
N GLU A 16 -1.85 -10.97 9.83
CA GLU A 16 -0.97 -9.80 9.75
C GLU A 16 -0.41 -9.61 8.33
N LEU A 17 0.12 -10.68 7.73
CA LEU A 17 0.62 -10.66 6.36
C LEU A 17 -0.49 -10.33 5.34
N ALA A 18 -1.69 -10.89 5.53
CA ALA A 18 -2.85 -10.61 4.69
C ALA A 18 -3.30 -9.14 4.79
N ALA A 19 -3.25 -8.56 5.98
CA ALA A 19 -3.54 -7.15 6.19
C ALA A 19 -2.54 -6.26 5.43
N SER A 20 -1.24 -6.61 5.46
CA SER A 20 -0.20 -5.85 4.77
C SER A 20 -0.44 -5.73 3.26
N PHE A 21 -0.63 -6.85 2.55
CA PHE A 21 -0.90 -6.76 1.11
C PHE A 21 -2.32 -6.25 0.80
N SER A 22 -3.29 -6.42 1.71
CA SER A 22 -4.63 -5.82 1.56
C SER A 22 -4.60 -4.30 1.64
N ASN A 23 -3.74 -3.71 2.48
CA ASN A 23 -3.55 -2.27 2.56
C ASN A 23 -3.04 -1.70 1.22
N LEU A 24 -2.07 -2.37 0.60
CA LEU A 24 -1.55 -2.02 -0.73
C LEU A 24 -2.65 -2.10 -1.80
N HIS A 25 -3.38 -3.22 -1.85
CA HIS A 25 -4.46 -3.41 -2.82
C HIS A 25 -5.53 -2.32 -2.73
N LYS A 26 -6.04 -2.05 -1.53
CA LYS A 26 -7.05 -0.99 -1.30
C LYS A 26 -6.53 0.39 -1.68
N ALA A 27 -5.28 0.70 -1.32
CA ALA A 27 -4.67 1.97 -1.71
C ALA A 27 -4.56 2.11 -3.24
N CYS A 28 -4.25 1.04 -3.97
CA CYS A 28 -4.25 1.06 -5.45
C CYS A 28 -5.64 1.37 -6.01
N GLU A 29 -6.68 0.70 -5.51
CA GLU A 29 -8.07 0.94 -5.93
C GLU A 29 -8.51 2.38 -5.64
N GLU A 30 -8.24 2.86 -4.42
CA GLU A 30 -8.55 4.22 -3.98
C GLU A 30 -7.86 5.27 -4.86
N VAL A 31 -6.56 5.13 -5.11
CA VAL A 31 -5.78 6.11 -5.87
C VAL A 31 -6.23 6.16 -7.34
N LYS A 32 -6.49 5.00 -7.98
CA LYS A 32 -7.00 4.95 -9.36
C LYS A 32 -8.47 5.34 -9.46
N GLY A 33 -9.25 5.05 -8.43
CA GLY A 33 -10.69 5.30 -8.37
C GLY A 33 -11.08 6.71 -7.95
N SER A 34 -10.23 7.40 -7.19
CA SER A 34 -10.54 8.70 -6.60
C SER A 34 -10.82 9.75 -7.67
N ARG A 35 -12.07 10.22 -7.70
CA ARG A 35 -12.51 11.28 -8.61
C ARG A 35 -11.96 12.62 -8.15
N LEU A 36 -11.93 12.87 -6.84
CA LEU A 36 -11.47 14.14 -6.28
C LEU A 36 -9.96 14.31 -6.49
N LEU A 37 -9.17 13.24 -6.36
CA LEU A 37 -7.74 13.26 -6.68
C LEU A 37 -7.51 13.64 -8.15
N LYS A 38 -8.24 13.02 -9.10
CA LYS A 38 -8.11 13.34 -10.53
C LYS A 38 -8.40 14.82 -10.83
N ILE A 39 -9.45 15.37 -10.23
CA ILE A 39 -9.78 16.79 -10.39
C ILE A 39 -8.65 17.66 -9.81
N LEU A 40 -8.14 17.32 -8.63
CA LEU A 40 -7.04 18.04 -8.00
C LEU A 40 -5.78 18.03 -8.87
N LEU A 41 -5.39 16.87 -9.41
CA LEU A 41 -4.23 16.75 -10.30
C LEU A 41 -4.41 17.56 -11.59
N GLY A 42 -5.60 17.57 -12.16
CA GLY A 42 -5.92 18.42 -13.32
C GLY A 42 -5.81 19.92 -13.01
N MET A 43 -6.26 20.34 -11.81
CA MET A 43 -6.09 21.73 -11.35
C MET A 43 -4.62 22.08 -11.13
N VAL A 44 -3.82 21.17 -10.58
CA VAL A 44 -2.37 21.33 -10.44
C VAL A 44 -1.71 21.50 -11.80
N LEU A 45 -2.04 20.64 -12.78
CA LEU A 45 -1.47 20.69 -14.13
C LEU A 45 -1.77 22.04 -14.81
N LYS A 46 -3.04 22.46 -14.78
CA LYS A 46 -3.46 23.75 -15.35
C LYS A 46 -2.77 24.93 -14.67
N LEU A 47 -2.64 24.89 -13.35
CA LEU A 47 -1.94 25.92 -12.59
C LEU A 47 -0.45 25.96 -12.97
N GLY A 48 0.21 24.81 -13.07
CA GLY A 48 1.60 24.68 -13.49
C GLY A 48 1.85 25.25 -14.89
N ASN A 49 1.03 24.88 -15.87
CA ASN A 49 1.11 25.41 -17.25
C ASN A 49 0.93 26.92 -17.29
N THR A 50 -0.03 27.45 -16.51
CA THR A 50 -0.29 28.90 -16.44
C THR A 50 0.91 29.65 -15.82
N LEU A 51 1.49 29.11 -14.74
CA LEU A 51 2.60 29.75 -14.03
C LEU A 51 3.91 29.71 -14.82
N ASN A 52 4.13 28.66 -15.59
CA ASN A 52 5.34 28.51 -16.42
C ASN A 52 5.27 29.31 -17.72
N GLY A 53 4.14 29.98 -18.02
CA GLY A 53 3.96 30.75 -19.25
C GLY A 53 4.00 29.86 -20.50
N SER A 54 3.67 28.58 -20.37
CA SER A 54 3.59 27.64 -21.47
C SER A 54 2.52 28.12 -22.47
N GLY A 55 2.93 28.58 -23.65
CA GLY A 55 2.02 28.68 -24.80
C GLY A 55 1.54 27.30 -25.23
N GLU A 56 0.54 27.21 -26.12
CA GLU A 56 -0.04 25.93 -26.57
C GLU A 56 1.01 24.93 -27.10
N GLU A 57 2.13 25.43 -27.65
CA GLU A 57 3.24 24.60 -28.16
C GLU A 57 4.16 24.01 -27.08
N ASN A 58 4.19 24.58 -25.86
CA ASN A 58 5.05 24.17 -24.75
C ASN A 58 4.26 23.67 -23.53
N GLU A 59 3.05 23.17 -23.75
CA GLU A 59 2.17 22.67 -22.69
C GLU A 59 2.71 21.39 -22.05
N ILE A 60 2.83 21.39 -20.72
CA ILE A 60 3.19 20.20 -19.96
C ILE A 60 1.94 19.30 -19.89
N ARG A 61 2.11 18.03 -20.28
CA ARG A 61 1.02 17.04 -20.34
C ARG A 61 0.91 16.16 -19.09
N GLY A 62 1.88 16.23 -18.18
CA GLY A 62 1.90 15.45 -16.96
C GLY A 62 3.04 15.86 -16.03
N PHE A 63 2.98 15.37 -14.79
CA PHE A 63 4.02 15.57 -13.79
C PHE A 63 4.09 14.34 -12.90
N THR A 64 5.26 14.05 -12.34
CA THR A 64 5.44 12.95 -11.38
C THR A 64 4.83 13.29 -10.03
N VAL A 65 4.47 12.28 -9.24
CA VAL A 65 3.85 12.47 -7.93
C VAL A 65 4.75 13.28 -6.97
N ASP A 66 6.07 13.15 -7.05
CA ASP A 66 7.01 13.97 -6.26
C ASP A 66 6.88 15.47 -6.53
N SER A 67 6.42 15.84 -7.74
CA SER A 67 6.17 17.23 -8.10
C SER A 67 5.10 17.89 -7.23
N LEU A 68 4.18 17.11 -6.66
CA LEU A 68 3.15 17.60 -5.74
C LEU A 68 3.75 18.19 -4.47
N LEU A 69 4.81 17.57 -3.93
CA LEU A 69 5.49 18.09 -2.74
C LEU A 69 6.19 19.43 -3.02
N ARG A 70 6.66 19.64 -4.26
CA ARG A 70 7.32 20.89 -4.67
C ARG A 70 6.38 22.08 -4.66
N LEU A 71 5.07 21.89 -4.83
CA LEU A 71 4.07 22.97 -4.75
C LEU A 71 4.10 23.67 -3.39
N GLY A 72 4.44 22.94 -2.32
CA GLY A 72 4.60 23.47 -0.97
C GLY A 72 5.83 24.37 -0.81
N HIS A 73 6.84 24.21 -1.67
CA HIS A 73 8.12 24.93 -1.59
C HIS A 73 8.25 26.08 -2.59
N THR A 74 7.57 26.01 -3.73
CA THR A 74 7.58 27.09 -4.73
C THR A 74 6.84 28.32 -4.22
N LYS A 75 7.59 29.37 -3.86
CA LYS A 75 7.08 30.64 -3.36
C LYS A 75 6.78 31.63 -4.49
N ALA A 76 5.71 32.41 -4.32
CA ALA A 76 5.43 33.58 -5.14
C ALA A 76 6.44 34.69 -4.88
N VAL A 77 6.43 35.75 -5.72
CA VAL A 77 7.30 36.93 -5.61
C VAL A 77 7.29 37.55 -4.20
N ASN A 78 6.16 37.46 -3.50
CA ASN A 78 6.02 37.96 -2.12
C ASN A 78 6.73 37.11 -1.05
N GLN A 79 7.39 36.00 -1.43
CA GLN A 79 8.12 35.03 -0.58
C GLN A 79 7.31 34.39 0.57
N LYS A 80 6.03 34.76 0.73
CA LYS A 80 5.13 34.34 1.81
C LYS A 80 4.10 33.32 1.36
N THR A 81 3.58 33.47 0.13
CA THR A 81 2.56 32.57 -0.43
C THR A 81 3.22 31.54 -1.32
N THR A 82 2.88 30.26 -1.15
CA THR A 82 3.37 29.18 -2.03
C THR A 82 2.33 28.83 -3.10
N VAL A 83 2.74 28.14 -4.16
CA VAL A 83 1.81 27.65 -5.19
C VAL A 83 0.71 26.78 -4.57
N LEU A 84 1.04 25.98 -3.56
CA LEU A 84 0.06 25.18 -2.83
C LEU A 84 -0.98 26.04 -2.06
N HIS A 85 -0.57 27.16 -1.45
CA HIS A 85 -1.52 28.10 -0.84
C HIS A 85 -2.51 28.67 -1.87
N TYR A 86 -2.00 29.01 -3.06
CA TYR A 86 -2.84 29.52 -4.14
C TYR A 86 -3.80 28.44 -4.67
N LEU A 87 -3.31 27.21 -4.87
CA LEU A 87 -4.12 26.07 -5.26
C LEU A 87 -5.27 25.84 -4.28
N VAL A 88 -5.00 25.83 -2.97
CA VAL A 88 -6.03 25.65 -1.94
C VAL A 88 -7.10 26.76 -2.02
N ARG A 89 -6.72 28.01 -2.26
CA ARG A 89 -7.69 29.11 -2.46
C ARG A 89 -8.54 28.90 -3.71
N LEU A 90 -7.93 28.47 -4.81
CA LEU A 90 -8.62 28.21 -6.07
C LEU A 90 -9.63 27.07 -5.93
N VAL A 91 -9.23 25.99 -5.26
CA VAL A 91 -10.11 24.85 -4.98
C VAL A 91 -11.26 25.28 -4.06
N LYS A 92 -11.00 26.01 -2.97
CA LYS A 92 -12.07 26.55 -2.10
C LYS A 92 -13.09 27.39 -2.85
N LYS A 93 -12.65 28.19 -3.81
CA LYS A 93 -13.52 29.09 -4.59
C LYS A 93 -14.35 28.33 -5.64
N ASN A 94 -13.75 27.39 -6.35
CA ASN A 94 -14.36 26.81 -7.56
C ASN A 94 -14.90 25.38 -7.35
N HIS A 95 -14.24 24.59 -6.51
CA HIS A 95 -14.53 23.16 -6.30
C HIS A 95 -14.28 22.76 -4.83
N PRO A 96 -15.01 23.31 -3.85
CA PRO A 96 -14.75 23.08 -2.43
C PRO A 96 -14.82 21.60 -2.04
N GLN A 97 -15.58 20.77 -2.73
CA GLN A 97 -15.66 19.31 -2.49
C GLN A 97 -14.35 18.57 -2.81
N VAL A 98 -13.52 19.08 -3.72
CA VAL A 98 -12.20 18.49 -4.04
C VAL A 98 -11.28 18.54 -2.84
N LEU A 99 -11.62 19.38 -1.87
CA LEU A 99 -10.90 19.41 -0.64
C LEU A 99 -10.98 18.04 0.07
N ASP A 100 -12.10 17.35 0.03
CA ASP A 100 -12.27 16.12 0.80
C ASP A 100 -11.68 14.88 0.11
N PHE A 101 -10.78 15.05 -0.88
CA PHE A 101 -10.15 13.96 -1.63
C PHE A 101 -9.44 12.93 -0.74
N GLN A 102 -8.89 13.37 0.39
CA GLN A 102 -8.23 12.50 1.36
C GLN A 102 -9.18 11.43 1.94
N ASP A 103 -10.49 11.71 1.97
CA ASP A 103 -11.49 10.78 2.47
C ASP A 103 -11.73 9.62 1.49
N GLU A 104 -11.31 9.79 0.22
CA GLU A 104 -11.26 8.74 -0.82
C GLU A 104 -9.92 7.97 -0.81
N LEU A 105 -8.95 8.34 0.03
CA LEU A 105 -7.57 7.80 0.06
C LEU A 105 -7.17 7.28 1.44
N ARG A 106 -8.07 6.57 2.13
CA ARG A 106 -7.90 6.20 3.56
C ARG A 106 -6.86 5.12 3.77
N SER A 107 -6.62 4.26 2.79
CA SER A 107 -5.62 3.20 2.83
C SER A 107 -4.23 3.68 2.43
N VAL A 108 -4.09 4.84 1.78
CA VAL A 108 -2.77 5.36 1.35
C VAL A 108 -1.78 5.52 2.52
N PRO A 109 -2.13 6.09 3.68
CA PRO A 109 -1.20 6.16 4.82
C PRO A 109 -0.84 4.80 5.42
N LEU A 110 -1.68 3.78 5.24
CA LEU A 110 -1.40 2.41 5.68
C LEU A 110 -0.41 1.75 4.71
N ALA A 111 -0.69 1.83 3.40
CA ALA A 111 0.18 1.35 2.34
C ALA A 111 1.58 1.99 2.39
N ALA A 112 1.69 3.26 2.80
CA ALA A 112 2.98 3.94 3.00
C ALA A 112 3.87 3.30 4.08
N ARG A 113 3.35 2.38 4.90
CA ARG A 113 4.08 1.66 5.95
C ARG A 113 4.44 0.23 5.55
N GLU A 114 3.94 -0.23 4.41
CA GLU A 114 4.16 -1.60 3.91
C GLU A 114 5.34 -1.61 2.94
N SER A 115 6.14 -2.68 2.99
CA SER A 115 7.19 -2.93 2.00
C SER A 115 7.09 -4.37 1.50
N PHE A 116 7.34 -4.57 0.20
CA PHE A 116 7.32 -5.91 -0.37
C PHE A 116 8.47 -6.77 0.14
N GLU A 117 9.58 -6.14 0.54
CA GLU A 117 10.72 -6.80 1.16
C GLU A 117 10.30 -7.46 2.49
N THR A 118 9.61 -6.72 3.37
CA THR A 118 9.11 -7.27 4.65
C THR A 118 8.03 -8.32 4.43
N ILE A 119 7.09 -8.09 3.51
CA ILE A 119 6.06 -9.07 3.13
C ILE A 119 6.70 -10.39 2.65
N ASP A 120 7.71 -10.32 1.79
CA ASP A 120 8.41 -11.50 1.29
C ASP A 120 9.18 -12.23 2.40
N GLU A 121 9.82 -11.50 3.31
CA GLU A 121 10.51 -12.09 4.46
C GLU A 121 9.56 -12.81 5.39
N ASP A 122 8.41 -12.22 5.71
CA ASP A 122 7.41 -12.82 6.58
C ASP A 122 6.73 -14.03 5.94
N PHE A 123 6.43 -13.94 4.64
CA PHE A 123 5.95 -15.09 3.87
C PHE A 123 6.97 -16.24 3.88
N LYS A 124 8.26 -15.96 3.67
CA LYS A 124 9.33 -16.97 3.74
C LYS A 124 9.45 -17.60 5.13
N LYS A 125 9.25 -16.84 6.22
CA LYS A 125 9.23 -17.39 7.58
C LYS A 125 8.07 -18.37 7.75
N LEU A 126 6.88 -18.06 7.20
CA LEU A 126 5.72 -18.96 7.22
C LEU A 126 5.99 -20.24 6.41
N GLN A 127 6.59 -20.13 5.22
CA GLN A 127 6.99 -21.28 4.41
C GLN A 127 7.97 -22.21 5.13
N LYS A 128 8.98 -21.64 5.80
CA LYS A 128 9.93 -22.42 6.60
C LYS A 128 9.24 -23.16 7.74
N GLY A 129 8.32 -22.49 8.44
CA GLY A 129 7.55 -23.12 9.52
C GLY A 129 6.68 -24.28 9.03
N LEU A 130 6.02 -24.13 7.87
CA LEU A 130 5.25 -25.21 7.24
C LEU A 130 6.15 -26.38 6.87
N ALA A 131 7.34 -26.12 6.29
CA ALA A 131 8.30 -27.17 5.95
C ALA A 131 8.77 -27.94 7.20
N SER A 132 9.05 -27.24 8.31
CA SER A 132 9.37 -27.89 9.58
C SER A 132 8.22 -28.74 10.11
N LEU A 133 6.97 -28.24 10.07
CA LEU A 133 5.80 -28.99 10.52
C LEU A 133 5.57 -30.25 9.67
N SER A 134 5.74 -30.16 8.36
CA SER A 134 5.65 -31.31 7.44
C SER A 134 6.75 -32.34 7.68
N ASN A 135 7.97 -31.90 8.01
CA ASN A 135 9.06 -32.80 8.38
C ASN A 135 8.78 -33.52 9.71
N GLU A 136 8.25 -32.83 10.72
CA GLU A 136 7.83 -33.46 11.98
C GLU A 136 6.73 -34.51 11.75
N LEU A 137 5.73 -34.21 10.92
CA LEU A 137 4.68 -35.17 10.53
C LEU A 137 5.27 -36.41 9.86
N ALA A 138 6.19 -36.24 8.90
CA ALA A 138 6.81 -37.37 8.19
C ALA A 138 7.66 -38.26 9.12
N LEU A 139 8.21 -37.71 10.20
CA LEU A 139 8.91 -38.50 11.23
C LEU A 139 7.91 -39.28 12.09
N LEU A 140 6.78 -38.68 12.47
CA LEU A 140 5.72 -39.36 13.22
C LEU A 140 5.09 -40.50 12.43
N GLU A 141 4.82 -40.30 11.14
CA GLU A 141 4.30 -41.35 10.25
C GLU A 141 5.26 -42.54 10.13
N LYS A 142 6.57 -42.31 10.17
CA LYS A 142 7.58 -43.39 10.22
C LYS A 142 7.60 -44.13 11.55
N GLN A 143 7.21 -43.46 12.64
CA GLN A 143 7.15 -44.04 13.99
C GLN A 143 5.84 -44.80 14.25
N GLN A 144 4.78 -44.60 13.45
CA GLN A 144 3.51 -45.35 13.54
C GLN A 144 3.64 -46.88 13.38
N ALA A 145 4.84 -47.40 13.09
CA ALA A 145 5.16 -48.82 13.21
C ALA A 145 5.05 -49.38 14.65
N THR A 146 4.77 -48.55 15.67
CA THR A 146 4.69 -48.94 17.09
C THR A 146 3.26 -49.17 17.64
N GLU A 147 2.19 -49.09 16.83
CA GLU A 147 0.78 -49.32 17.23
C GLU A 147 0.27 -48.49 18.43
N ASP A 148 0.83 -47.29 18.67
CA ASP A 148 0.38 -46.40 19.75
C ASP A 148 -0.81 -45.53 19.29
N PRO A 149 -2.02 -45.69 19.89
CA PRO A 149 -3.21 -44.92 19.53
C PRO A 149 -3.05 -43.40 19.69
N ASP A 150 -2.26 -42.93 20.66
CA ASP A 150 -2.05 -41.50 20.90
C ASP A 150 -1.19 -40.85 19.81
N VAL A 151 -0.26 -41.64 19.23
CA VAL A 151 0.56 -41.22 18.07
C VAL A 151 -0.27 -41.11 16.81
N GLU A 152 -1.23 -42.01 16.60
CA GLU A 152 -2.14 -41.98 15.44
C GLU A 152 -3.04 -40.74 15.45
N VAL A 153 -3.66 -40.41 16.60
CA VAL A 153 -4.51 -39.23 16.75
C VAL A 153 -3.72 -37.94 16.54
N THR A 154 -2.50 -37.88 17.06
CA THR A 154 -1.60 -36.72 16.90
C THR A 154 -1.21 -36.52 15.44
N ALA A 155 -0.83 -37.59 14.74
CA ALA A 155 -0.47 -37.52 13.32
C ALA A 155 -1.64 -37.07 12.43
N LYS A 156 -2.84 -37.62 12.64
CA LYS A 156 -4.06 -37.18 11.92
C LYS A 156 -4.37 -35.70 12.14
N SER A 157 -4.23 -35.23 13.38
CA SER A 157 -4.44 -33.82 13.73
C SER A 157 -3.41 -32.91 13.07
N MET A 158 -2.13 -33.31 13.05
CA MET A 158 -1.06 -32.57 12.37
C MET A 158 -1.24 -32.56 10.86
N GLN A 159 -1.69 -33.67 10.25
CA GLN A 159 -1.97 -33.76 8.82
C GLN A 159 -3.09 -32.80 8.40
N ALA A 160 -4.17 -32.72 9.19
CA ALA A 160 -5.24 -31.75 8.96
C ALA A 160 -4.73 -30.30 9.07
N ALA A 161 -3.88 -30.01 10.05
CA ALA A 161 -3.26 -28.69 10.21
C ALA A 161 -2.36 -28.33 9.02
N VAL A 162 -1.48 -29.23 8.59
CA VAL A 162 -0.62 -29.04 7.40
C VAL A 162 -1.45 -28.75 6.15
N PHE A 163 -2.53 -29.50 5.93
CA PHE A 163 -3.41 -29.30 4.79
C PHE A 163 -4.06 -27.91 4.79
N GLU A 164 -4.59 -27.47 5.93
CA GLU A 164 -5.23 -26.16 6.06
C GLU A 164 -4.21 -25.02 5.92
N ILE A 165 -3.03 -25.17 6.53
CA ILE A 165 -1.94 -24.20 6.44
C ILE A 165 -1.45 -24.08 4.99
N ASP A 166 -1.25 -25.19 4.27
CA ASP A 166 -0.85 -25.18 2.86
C ASP A 166 -1.87 -24.45 1.97
N ARG A 167 -3.17 -24.66 2.22
CA ARG A 167 -4.25 -23.93 1.53
C ARG A 167 -4.16 -22.43 1.80
N GLN A 168 -3.99 -22.02 3.04
CA GLN A 168 -3.86 -20.61 3.40
C GLN A 168 -2.57 -19.99 2.83
N MET A 169 -1.46 -20.74 2.78
CA MET A 169 -0.22 -20.31 2.16
C MET A 169 -0.37 -20.02 0.67
N LYS A 170 -1.17 -20.80 -0.06
CA LYS A 170 -1.52 -20.51 -1.47
C LYS A 170 -2.30 -19.21 -1.59
N THR A 171 -3.34 -19.01 -0.77
CA THR A 171 -4.11 -17.76 -0.76
C THR A 171 -3.24 -16.54 -0.46
N LEU A 172 -2.29 -16.65 0.48
CA LEU A 172 -1.33 -15.58 0.77
C LEU A 172 -0.42 -15.29 -0.42
N ALA A 173 0.09 -16.32 -1.11
CA ALA A 173 0.92 -16.15 -2.30
C ALA A 173 0.17 -15.43 -3.42
N ASP A 174 -1.06 -15.85 -3.71
CA ASP A 174 -1.92 -15.24 -4.74
C ASP A 174 -2.25 -13.77 -4.38
N GLY A 175 -2.51 -13.49 -3.10
CA GLY A 175 -2.75 -12.13 -2.60
C GLY A 175 -1.55 -11.21 -2.77
N ILE A 176 -0.34 -11.72 -2.47
CA ILE A 176 0.91 -10.97 -2.67
C ILE A 176 1.14 -10.69 -4.16
N ALA A 177 0.94 -11.69 -5.03
CA ALA A 177 1.09 -11.53 -6.48
C ALA A 177 0.12 -10.47 -7.03
N THR A 178 -1.15 -10.56 -6.65
CA THR A 178 -2.20 -9.60 -7.04
C THR A 178 -1.84 -8.18 -6.59
N ALA A 179 -1.36 -8.01 -5.35
CA ALA A 179 -0.95 -6.70 -4.86
C ALA A 179 0.21 -6.09 -5.67
N ARG A 180 1.17 -6.91 -6.13
CA ARG A 180 2.26 -6.44 -6.99
C ARG A 180 1.76 -5.99 -8.37
N GLU A 181 0.85 -6.75 -8.97
CA GLU A 181 0.24 -6.41 -10.25
C GLU A 181 -0.56 -5.09 -10.17
N GLU A 182 -1.34 -4.90 -9.11
CA GLU A 182 -2.08 -3.67 -8.89
C GLU A 182 -1.16 -2.46 -8.68
N VAL A 183 -0.07 -2.60 -7.91
CA VAL A 183 0.93 -1.54 -7.75
C VAL A 183 1.58 -1.20 -9.09
N SER A 184 1.95 -2.20 -9.89
CA SER A 184 2.49 -1.97 -11.25
C SER A 184 1.47 -1.21 -12.12
N SER A 185 0.19 -1.61 -12.05
CA SER A 185 -0.87 -0.92 -12.79
C SER A 185 -1.07 0.53 -12.34
N VAL A 186 -0.85 0.84 -11.06
CA VAL A 186 -0.83 2.22 -10.55
C VAL A 186 0.34 2.99 -11.16
N PHE A 187 1.55 2.43 -11.16
CA PHE A 187 2.71 3.11 -11.76
C PHE A 187 2.49 3.42 -13.23
N ASP A 188 1.98 2.46 -14.01
CA ASP A 188 1.63 2.68 -15.41
C ASP A 188 0.56 3.79 -15.56
N TYR A 189 -0.45 3.79 -14.69
CA TYR A 189 -1.52 4.79 -14.72
C TYR A 189 -1.00 6.22 -14.43
N PHE A 190 -0.02 6.37 -13.55
CA PHE A 190 0.60 7.67 -13.22
C PHE A 190 1.81 8.01 -14.10
N GLY A 191 2.26 7.08 -14.96
CA GLY A 191 3.47 7.25 -15.76
C GLY A 191 4.75 7.31 -14.90
N GLU A 192 4.77 6.61 -13.76
CA GLU A 192 5.94 6.48 -12.89
C GLU A 192 6.89 5.38 -13.41
N ASP A 193 8.14 5.41 -12.95
CA ASP A 193 9.12 4.35 -13.25
C ASP A 193 8.63 3.00 -12.67
N PRO A 194 8.50 1.93 -13.47
CA PRO A 194 8.14 0.61 -12.97
C PRO A 194 9.10 0.06 -11.90
N ALA A 195 10.35 0.52 -11.86
CA ALA A 195 11.34 0.14 -10.87
C ALA A 195 11.28 0.97 -9.57
N ARG A 196 10.37 1.95 -9.49
CA ARG A 196 10.22 2.80 -8.32
C ARG A 196 9.83 2.00 -7.08
N ASN A 197 10.32 2.39 -5.91
CA ASN A 197 9.90 1.79 -4.65
C ASN A 197 8.42 2.15 -4.33
N PRO A 198 7.52 1.15 -4.14
CA PRO A 198 6.12 1.41 -3.81
C PRO A 198 5.90 2.15 -2.49
N THR A 199 6.69 1.82 -1.46
CA THR A 199 6.63 2.48 -0.15
C THR A 199 6.87 3.98 -0.28
N GLU A 200 7.88 4.37 -1.08
CA GLU A 200 8.19 5.78 -1.32
C GLU A 200 7.06 6.48 -2.08
N PHE A 201 6.50 5.83 -3.10
CA PHE A 201 5.36 6.37 -3.85
C PHE A 201 4.15 6.67 -2.94
N PHE A 202 3.72 5.68 -2.14
CA PHE A 202 2.59 5.88 -1.21
C PHE A 202 2.94 6.86 -0.08
N THR A 203 4.19 6.92 0.37
CA THR A 203 4.67 7.92 1.34
C THR A 203 4.56 9.35 0.79
N THR A 204 4.92 9.57 -0.48
CA THR A 204 4.76 10.87 -1.14
C THR A 204 3.29 11.28 -1.21
N LEU A 205 2.39 10.36 -1.60
CA LEU A 205 0.95 10.63 -1.62
C LEU A 205 0.37 10.90 -0.22
N ALA A 206 0.75 10.10 0.78
CA ALA A 206 0.32 10.28 2.17
C ALA A 206 0.80 11.63 2.74
N SER A 207 2.02 12.02 2.40
CA SER A 207 2.59 13.33 2.78
C SER A 207 1.79 14.46 2.16
N PHE A 208 1.46 14.37 0.87
CA PHE A 208 0.65 15.37 0.18
C PHE A 208 -0.76 15.52 0.80
N CYS A 209 -1.40 14.41 1.20
CA CYS A 209 -2.67 14.43 1.92
C CYS A 209 -2.56 15.21 3.25
N THR A 210 -1.43 15.06 3.96
CA THR A 210 -1.20 15.69 5.27
C THR A 210 -0.86 17.17 5.18
N VAL A 211 -0.06 17.59 4.18
CA VAL A 211 0.32 19.01 4.00
C VAL A 211 -0.91 19.90 3.83
N ARG A 212 -1.96 19.38 3.19
CA ARG A 212 -3.24 20.06 3.03
C ARG A 212 -3.97 20.29 4.36
N LEU A 213 -4.04 19.29 5.26
CA LEU A 213 -4.62 19.46 6.60
C LEU A 213 -3.98 20.63 7.36
N PHE A 214 -2.66 20.78 7.22
CA PHE A 214 -1.92 21.89 7.80
C PHE A 214 -2.35 23.23 7.16
N LEU A 215 -2.31 23.34 5.84
CA LEU A 215 -2.63 24.59 5.13
C LEU A 215 -4.09 25.02 5.29
N MET A 216 -5.02 24.09 5.46
CA MET A 216 -6.42 24.39 5.73
C MET A 216 -6.64 25.08 7.06
N ARG A 217 -5.94 24.62 8.11
CA ARG A 217 -6.05 25.18 9.45
C ARG A 217 -5.54 26.62 9.51
N PHE A 218 -4.50 26.95 8.75
CA PHE A 218 -3.97 28.32 8.69
C PHE A 218 -4.77 29.25 7.78
N ALA A 219 -5.36 28.74 6.68
CA ALA A 219 -6.12 29.56 5.74
C ALA A 219 -7.53 29.96 6.22
N VAL A 220 -7.93 29.61 7.45
CA VAL A 220 -9.17 30.07 8.10
C VAL A 220 -8.88 31.18 9.14
N ALA A 221 -7.60 31.41 9.46
CA ALA A 221 -7.17 32.41 10.44
C ALA A 221 -6.75 33.76 9.81
N SER A 222 -7.28 34.11 8.63
CA SER A 222 -6.95 35.36 7.92
C SER A 222 -8.18 35.99 7.29
#